data_AF-A0A0C9MHB3-F1
#
_entry.id   AF-A0A0C9MHB3-F1
#
_cell.length_a   1.000
_cell.length_b   1.000
_cell.length_c   1.000
_cell.angle_alpha   90.00
_cell.angle_beta   90.00
_cell.angle_gamma   90.00
#
_symmetry.space_group_name_H-M   'P 1'
#
loop_
_entity.id
_entity.type
_entity.pdbx_description
1 polymer ?
#
loop_
_entity_poly.entity_id
_entity_poly.type
_entity_poly.pdbx_seq_one_letter_code
_entity_poly.pdbx_strand_id
1 'polypeptide(L)'
;MKLSVLIAGLFSAVAVKATIYEINFASHSDAVACQTKDILYINKVSDSHKIFGRKLILIDSDVCDPVILEQFDAVCPALVSRSCF
;
A
#
# COMPACT_ATOMS: atom_id res chain seq x y z
N MET A 1 10.74 -53.46 -10.44
CA MET A 1 9.60 -52.71 -9.88
C MET A 1 10.03 -52.01 -8.61
N LYS A 2 10.05 -50.67 -8.60
CA LYS A 2 9.83 -49.81 -7.41
C LYS A 2 9.88 -48.36 -7.91
N LEU A 3 8.69 -47.85 -8.21
CA LEU A 3 8.44 -46.50 -8.68
C LEU A 3 8.38 -45.61 -7.43
N SER A 4 9.42 -44.80 -7.22
CA SER A 4 9.45 -43.82 -6.13
C SER A 4 8.55 -42.65 -6.51
N VAL A 5 7.37 -42.58 -5.86
CA VAL A 5 6.43 -41.47 -6.00
C VAL A 5 7.02 -40.25 -5.28
N LEU A 6 7.59 -39.33 -6.06
CA LEU A 6 7.94 -38.00 -5.58
C LEU A 6 6.63 -37.22 -5.38
N ILE A 7 6.20 -37.10 -4.12
CA ILE A 7 5.13 -36.19 -3.72
C ILE A 7 5.70 -34.78 -3.86
N ALA A 8 5.54 -34.21 -5.06
CA ALA A 8 5.76 -32.80 -5.29
C ALA A 8 4.70 -32.05 -4.48
N GLY A 9 5.11 -31.52 -3.32
CA GLY A 9 4.30 -30.60 -2.52
C GLY A 9 4.00 -29.39 -3.37
N LEU A 10 2.78 -29.34 -3.92
CA LEU A 10 2.25 -28.20 -4.64
C LEU A 10 1.98 -27.12 -3.58
N PHE A 11 3.01 -26.34 -3.24
CA PHE A 11 2.80 -25.08 -2.52
C PHE A 11 2.06 -24.16 -3.49
N SER A 12 0.73 -24.22 -3.45
CA SER A 12 -0.14 -23.25 -4.06
C SER A 12 0.15 -21.90 -3.40
N ALA A 13 1.12 -21.17 -3.94
CA ALA A 13 1.34 -19.78 -3.63
C ALA A 13 0.11 -19.03 -4.14
N VAL A 14 -0.91 -18.90 -3.29
CA VAL A 14 -2.03 -18.00 -3.53
C VAL A 14 -1.39 -16.62 -3.48
N ALA A 15 -1.09 -16.04 -4.64
CA ALA A 15 -0.62 -14.67 -4.74
C ALA A 15 -1.79 -13.79 -4.27
N VAL A 16 -1.75 -13.40 -3.00
CA VAL A 16 -2.67 -12.40 -2.46
C VAL A 16 -2.39 -11.13 -3.24
N LYS A 17 -3.32 -10.74 -4.10
CA LYS A 17 -3.18 -9.54 -4.93
C LYS A 17 -3.26 -8.33 -4.00
N ALA A 18 -2.11 -7.79 -3.61
CA ALA A 18 -2.04 -6.59 -2.80
C ALA A 18 -2.42 -5.37 -3.65
N THR A 19 -3.25 -4.51 -3.08
CA THR A 19 -3.61 -3.20 -3.62
C THR A 19 -2.55 -2.18 -3.20
N ILE A 20 -2.20 -1.30 -4.15
CA ILE A 20 -1.20 -0.26 -3.91
C ILE A 20 -1.85 1.11 -4.06
N TYR A 21 -1.85 1.88 -2.99
CA TYR A 21 -2.19 3.30 -3.03
C TYR A 21 -0.92 4.13 -3.19
N GLU A 22 -0.89 4.99 -4.18
CA GLU A 22 0.15 5.99 -4.35
C GLU A 22 -0.42 7.39 -4.13
N ILE A 23 0.10 8.10 -3.12
CA ILE A 23 -0.17 9.51 -2.90
C ILE A 23 1.08 10.31 -3.23
N ASN A 24 0.98 11.21 -4.20
CA ASN A 24 2.07 12.05 -4.68
C ASN A 24 1.97 13.44 -4.07
N PHE A 25 3.09 13.99 -3.66
CA PHE A 25 3.20 15.32 -3.04
C PHE A 25 4.11 16.25 -3.84
N ALA A 26 4.02 17.54 -3.55
CA ALA A 26 4.87 18.55 -4.17
C ALA A 26 6.36 18.32 -3.84
N SER A 27 6.66 17.92 -2.59
CA SER A 27 8.02 17.65 -2.11
C SER A 27 8.11 16.40 -1.21
N HIS A 28 9.34 15.96 -0.91
CA HIS A 28 9.59 14.87 0.04
C HIS A 28 9.16 15.24 1.46
N SER A 29 9.43 16.49 1.88
CA SER A 29 9.02 16.98 3.21
C SER A 29 7.51 16.97 3.38
N ASP A 30 6.76 17.28 2.33
CA ASP A 30 5.29 17.23 2.37
C ASP A 30 4.78 15.80 2.55
N ALA A 31 5.43 14.82 1.90
CA ALA A 31 5.09 13.42 2.04
C ALA A 31 5.33 12.92 3.49
N VAL A 32 6.47 13.29 4.09
CA VAL A 32 6.79 12.96 5.48
C VAL A 32 5.86 13.67 6.47
N ALA A 33 5.53 14.94 6.21
CA ALA A 33 4.60 15.69 7.05
C ALA A 33 3.19 15.08 7.02
N CYS A 34 2.70 14.71 5.84
CA CYS A 34 1.44 14.00 5.67
C CYS A 34 1.44 12.65 6.41
N GLN A 35 2.46 11.83 6.21
CA GLN A 35 2.61 10.54 6.89
C GLN A 35 2.59 10.71 8.41
N THR A 36 3.35 11.66 8.93
CA THR A 36 3.45 11.90 10.38
C THR A 36 2.12 12.36 10.95
N LYS A 37 1.39 13.20 10.21
CA LYS A 37 0.11 13.77 10.63
C LYS A 37 -0.98 12.70 10.77
N ASP A 38 -0.97 11.68 9.91
CA ASP A 38 -2.03 10.65 9.87
C ASP A 38 -1.50 9.22 10.05
N ILE A 39 -0.37 9.06 10.75
CA ILE A 39 0.32 7.77 10.91
C ILE A 39 -0.56 6.69 11.55
N LEU A 40 -1.46 7.08 12.46
CA LEU A 40 -2.38 6.15 13.11
C LEU A 40 -3.41 5.59 12.12
N TYR A 41 -3.93 6.44 11.23
CA TYR A 41 -4.84 6.00 10.17
C TYR A 41 -4.10 5.13 9.15
N ILE A 42 -2.92 5.56 8.71
CA ILE A 42 -2.05 4.81 7.80
C ILE A 42 -1.77 3.40 8.33
N ASN A 43 -1.39 3.26 9.60
CA ASN A 43 -1.16 1.96 10.23
C ASN A 43 -2.42 1.10 10.37
N LYS A 44 -3.61 1.71 10.36
CA LYS A 44 -4.89 1.01 10.45
C LYS A 44 -5.33 0.45 9.10
N VAL A 45 -5.08 1.18 8.02
CA VAL A 45 -5.62 0.88 6.67
C VAL A 45 -4.60 0.28 5.71
N SER A 46 -3.36 0.05 6.16
CA SER A 46 -2.32 -0.54 5.33
C SER A 46 -1.57 -1.62 6.08
N ASP A 47 -1.29 -2.73 5.40
CA ASP A 47 -0.40 -3.78 5.87
C ASP A 47 1.04 -3.28 5.92
N SER A 48 1.41 -2.40 4.98
CA SER A 48 2.68 -1.69 5.02
C SER A 48 2.61 -0.35 4.31
N HIS A 49 3.51 0.56 4.66
CA HIS A 49 3.62 1.84 4.00
C HIS A 49 5.06 2.33 3.97
N LYS A 50 5.39 3.15 2.98
CA LYS A 50 6.73 3.74 2.84
C LYS A 50 6.68 5.08 2.11
N ILE A 51 7.64 5.94 2.42
CA ILE A 51 7.93 7.13 1.62
C ILE A 51 8.98 6.78 0.57
N PHE A 52 8.70 7.08 -0.69
CA PHE A 52 9.66 6.96 -1.79
C PHE A 52 9.72 8.27 -2.58
N GLY A 53 10.80 9.02 -2.40
CA GLY A 53 10.93 10.36 -2.97
C GLY A 53 9.79 11.27 -2.50
N ARG A 54 8.92 11.69 -3.42
CA ARG A 54 7.75 12.55 -3.14
C ARG A 54 6.45 11.77 -3.00
N LYS A 55 6.52 10.45 -2.79
CA LYS A 55 5.35 9.57 -2.72
C LYS A 55 5.20 8.94 -1.34
N LEU A 56 3.97 8.89 -0.83
CA LEU A 56 3.55 7.94 0.19
C LEU A 56 2.90 6.75 -0.53
N ILE A 57 3.46 5.57 -0.32
CA ILE A 57 2.97 4.31 -0.87
C ILE A 57 2.37 3.53 0.29
N LEU A 58 1.11 3.12 0.15
CA LEU A 58 0.44 2.20 1.07
C LEU A 58 0.18 0.90 0.33
N ILE A 59 0.42 -0.21 1.00
CA ILE A 59 0.15 -1.56 0.50
C ILE A 59 -0.88 -2.16 1.44
N ASP A 60 -1.98 -2.61 0.85
CA ASP A 60 -3.12 -3.20 1.52
C ASP A 60 -3.44 -4.54 0.82
N SER A 61 -3.95 -5.51 1.55
CA SER A 61 -4.35 -6.81 0.97
C SER A 61 -5.77 -6.81 0.42
N ASP A 62 -6.57 -5.79 0.74
CA ASP A 62 -7.94 -5.59 0.26
C ASP A 62 -7.99 -4.89 -1.11
N VAL A 63 -9.19 -4.56 -1.61
CA VAL A 63 -9.41 -3.84 -2.87
C VAL A 63 -9.37 -2.32 -2.67
N CYS A 64 -9.17 -1.56 -3.75
CA CYS A 64 -9.19 -0.10 -3.73
C CYS A 64 -10.45 0.48 -3.05
N ASP A 65 -10.29 0.99 -1.83
CA ASP A 65 -11.29 1.75 -1.10
C ASP A 65 -11.08 3.26 -1.35
N PRO A 66 -12.02 3.94 -2.03
CA PRO A 66 -11.91 5.37 -2.29
C PRO A 66 -11.86 6.21 -1.01
N VAL A 67 -12.39 5.73 0.12
CA VAL A 67 -12.38 6.44 1.41
C VAL A 67 -10.95 6.67 1.91
N ILE A 68 -10.06 5.71 1.66
CA ILE A 68 -8.63 5.84 2.00
C ILE A 68 -8.02 7.02 1.25
N LEU A 69 -8.31 7.15 -0.05
CA LEU A 69 -7.82 8.27 -0.84
C LEU A 69 -8.41 9.59 -0.36
N GLU A 70 -9.73 9.64 -0.10
CA GLU A 70 -10.45 10.84 0.35
C GLU A 70 -9.90 11.41 1.66
N GLN A 71 -9.51 10.55 2.61
CA GLN A 71 -8.85 10.96 3.84
C GLN A 71 -7.59 11.80 3.55
N PHE A 72 -6.78 11.42 2.57
CA PHE A 72 -5.54 12.15 2.24
C PHE A 72 -5.79 13.52 1.61
N ASP A 73 -6.90 13.74 0.90
CA ASP A 73 -7.26 15.07 0.43
C ASP A 73 -7.57 16.00 1.60
N ALA A 74 -8.26 15.49 2.62
CA ALA A 74 -8.66 16.27 3.77
C ALA A 74 -7.48 16.60 4.69
N VAL A 75 -6.57 15.65 4.89
CA VAL A 75 -5.48 15.81 5.86
C VAL A 75 -4.20 16.37 5.26
N CYS A 76 -3.97 16.23 3.95
CA CYS A 76 -2.69 16.54 3.30
C CYS A 76 -2.82 17.61 2.20
N PRO A 77 -2.68 18.90 2.53
CA PRO A 77 -2.96 20.01 1.61
C PRO A 77 -1.95 20.16 0.46
N ALA A 78 -0.79 19.52 0.54
CA ALA A 78 0.26 19.53 -0.49
C ALA A 78 0.23 18.29 -1.41
N LEU A 79 -0.87 17.53 -1.36
CA LEU A 79 -1.15 16.43 -2.28
C LEU A 79 -1.28 16.97 -3.71
N VAL A 80 -0.62 16.31 -4.66
CA VAL A 80 -0.63 16.66 -6.09
C VAL A 80 -1.51 15.69 -6.88
N SER A 81 -1.42 14.40 -6.57
CA SER A 81 -2.23 13.36 -7.21
C SER A 81 -2.27 12.11 -6.35
N ARG A 82 -3.27 11.27 -6.61
CA ARG A 82 -3.44 10.00 -5.90
C ARG A 82 -4.04 8.93 -6.82
N SER A 83 -3.69 7.68 -6.59
CA SER A 83 -4.13 6.54 -7.41
C SER A 83 -4.10 5.24 -6.62
N CYS A 84 -4.84 4.26 -7.11
CA CYS A 84 -4.93 2.92 -6.53
C CYS A 84 -4.91 1.85 -7.63
N PHE A 85 -4.19 0.75 -7.42
CA PHE A 85 -3.93 -0.30 -8.42
C PHE A 85 -4.01 -1.72 -7.83
#